data_AF-A0A060BRV7-F1
#
_entry.id   AF-A0A060BRV7-F1
#
_cell.length_a   1.000
_cell.length_b   1.000
_cell.length_c   1.000
_cell.angle_alpha   90.00
_cell.angle_beta   90.00
_cell.angle_gamma   90.00
#
_symmetry.space_group_name_H-M   'P 1'
#
loop_
_entity.id
_entity.type
_entity.pdbx_description
1 polymer ?
#
loop_
_entity_poly.entity_id
_entity_poly.type
_entity_poly.pdbx_seq_one_letter_code
_entity_poly.pdbx_strand_id
1 'polypeptide(L)'
;VNEIYAGEDSVVRHWLKSPWSMDGWRLDVAHMLGEGGGARNNLRHVAGITRAAKETQPDAYIVGEHFGDARQWLQADAEDSAMNYRGFTFPLWGFLANTDISYEPQKIDAQTCMSWMENYRAGLSHQQQLRM
;
A
#
# COMPACT_ATOMS: atom_id res chain seq x y z
N VAL A 1 -13.38 -3.99 -14.49
CA VAL A 1 -12.18 -3.28 -15.02
C VAL A 1 -12.55 -1.92 -15.60
N ASN A 2 -13.41 -1.85 -16.63
CA ASN A 2 -13.80 -0.57 -17.26
C ASN A 2 -14.49 0.39 -16.29
N GLU A 3 -15.42 -0.10 -15.47
CA GLU A 3 -16.13 0.74 -14.48
C GLU A 3 -15.22 1.23 -13.35
N ILE A 4 -14.16 0.49 -13.02
CA ILE A 4 -13.32 0.78 -11.85
C ILE A 4 -12.14 1.67 -12.20
N TYR A 5 -11.37 1.36 -13.25
CA TYR A 5 -10.19 2.15 -13.61
C TYR A 5 -9.92 2.32 -15.10
N ALA A 6 -10.30 1.38 -15.96
CA ALA A 6 -9.89 1.43 -17.37
C ALA A 6 -10.74 2.37 -18.23
N GLY A 7 -12.02 2.58 -17.90
CA GLY A 7 -12.90 3.48 -18.63
C GLY A 7 -12.62 4.95 -18.31
N GLU A 8 -12.97 5.84 -19.23
CA GLU A 8 -12.80 7.28 -19.06
C GLU A 8 -13.62 7.85 -17.89
N ASP A 9 -14.83 7.30 -17.69
CA ASP A 9 -15.75 7.65 -16.60
C ASP A 9 -15.67 6.67 -15.43
N SER A 10 -14.58 5.90 -15.34
CA SER A 10 -14.40 4.96 -14.25
C SER A 10 -14.29 5.65 -12.89
N VAL A 11 -14.62 4.93 -11.82
CA VAL A 11 -14.60 5.47 -10.44
C VAL A 11 -13.26 6.13 -10.12
N VAL A 12 -12.14 5.48 -10.44
CA VAL A 12 -10.80 6.03 -10.18
C VAL A 12 -10.61 7.38 -10.86
N ARG A 13 -11.01 7.50 -12.13
CA ARG A 13 -10.81 8.74 -12.91
C ARG A 13 -11.82 9.82 -12.56
N HIS A 14 -13.06 9.44 -12.28
CA HIS A 14 -14.16 10.36 -12.01
C HIS A 14 -13.83 11.32 -10.86
N TRP A 15 -13.34 10.79 -9.74
CA TRP A 15 -13.04 11.60 -8.56
C TRP A 15 -11.72 12.39 -8.66
N LEU A 16 -10.79 11.95 -9.52
CA LEU A 16 -9.56 12.70 -9.81
C LEU A 16 -9.81 13.86 -10.79
N LYS A 17 -10.87 13.79 -11.60
CA LYS A 17 -11.25 14.87 -12.52
C LYS A 17 -11.94 16.01 -11.76
N SER A 18 -11.95 17.18 -12.40
CA SER A 18 -12.78 18.32 -12.00
C SER A 18 -14.26 17.89 -11.95
N PRO A 19 -15.06 18.37 -10.97
CA PRO A 19 -14.78 19.45 -10.02
C PRO A 19 -14.13 19.02 -8.69
N TRP A 20 -13.93 17.73 -8.45
CA TRP A 20 -13.45 17.25 -7.15
C TRP A 20 -11.93 17.33 -7.02
N SER A 21 -11.21 16.91 -8.07
CA SER A 21 -9.73 16.98 -8.11
C SER A 21 -9.07 16.38 -6.87
N MET A 22 -9.48 15.17 -6.48
CA MET A 22 -8.87 14.46 -5.35
C MET A 22 -7.39 14.18 -5.62
N ASP A 23 -6.59 14.16 -4.56
CA ASP A 23 -5.13 13.98 -4.68
C ASP A 23 -4.69 12.51 -4.78
N GLY A 24 -5.60 11.53 -4.73
CA GLY A 24 -5.19 10.14 -4.73
C GLY A 24 -6.23 9.14 -4.25
N TRP A 25 -5.78 7.90 -4.06
CA TRP A 25 -6.59 6.78 -3.62
C TRP A 25 -5.87 5.92 -2.59
N ARG A 26 -6.61 5.55 -1.53
CA ARG A 26 -6.23 4.45 -0.64
C ARG A 26 -6.98 3.19 -1.06
N LEU A 27 -6.25 2.15 -1.46
CA LEU A 27 -6.82 0.88 -1.90
C LEU A 27 -7.09 -0.03 -0.70
N ASP A 28 -8.36 -0.32 -0.45
CA ASP A 28 -8.80 -1.21 0.63
C ASP A 28 -8.42 -2.67 0.37
N VAL A 29 -7.85 -3.33 1.38
CA VAL A 29 -7.39 -4.74 1.34
C VAL A 29 -6.72 -5.10 -0.01
N ALA A 30 -5.80 -4.26 -0.48
CA ALA A 30 -5.23 -4.28 -1.83
C ALA A 30 -4.64 -5.64 -2.23
N HIS A 31 -3.99 -6.36 -1.29
CA HIS A 31 -3.42 -7.68 -1.52
C HIS A 31 -4.44 -8.78 -1.88
N MET A 32 -5.74 -8.58 -1.63
CA MET A 32 -6.80 -9.54 -1.96
C MET A 32 -7.44 -9.29 -3.32
N LEU A 33 -7.15 -8.15 -3.98
CA LEU A 33 -7.70 -7.83 -5.29
C LEU A 33 -7.30 -8.89 -6.32
N GLY A 34 -8.25 -9.38 -7.12
CA GLY A 34 -7.92 -10.35 -8.16
C GLY A 34 -9.14 -11.02 -8.77
N GLU A 35 -8.89 -12.04 -9.56
CA GLU A 35 -9.89 -12.73 -10.36
C GLU A 35 -10.26 -14.10 -9.78
N GLY A 36 -11.54 -14.47 -9.92
CA GLY A 36 -12.01 -15.83 -9.57
C GLY A 36 -12.09 -16.11 -8.08
N GLY A 37 -12.31 -15.07 -7.25
CA GLY A 37 -12.42 -15.21 -5.80
C GLY A 37 -11.07 -15.29 -5.05
N GLY A 38 -9.95 -15.01 -5.73
CA GLY A 38 -8.62 -14.91 -5.10
C GLY A 38 -7.77 -13.83 -5.74
N ALA A 39 -6.52 -13.71 -5.30
CA ALA A 39 -5.58 -12.66 -5.72
C ALA A 39 -4.92 -12.91 -7.10
N ARG A 40 -5.56 -13.70 -7.98
CA ARG A 40 -5.02 -13.96 -9.33
C ARG A 40 -4.99 -12.64 -10.11
N ASN A 41 -3.89 -12.35 -10.79
CA ASN A 41 -3.65 -11.08 -11.51
C ASN A 41 -3.67 -9.81 -10.63
N ASN A 42 -3.50 -9.93 -9.31
CA ASN A 42 -3.52 -8.80 -8.38
C ASN A 42 -2.62 -7.63 -8.84
N LEU A 43 -1.32 -7.88 -9.02
CA LEU A 43 -0.35 -6.86 -9.45
C LEU A 43 -0.76 -6.15 -10.73
N ARG A 44 -1.37 -6.87 -11.68
CA ARG A 44 -1.86 -6.29 -12.93
C ARG A 44 -3.00 -5.29 -12.68
N HIS A 45 -3.92 -5.61 -11.77
CA HIS A 45 -5.02 -4.71 -11.44
C HIS A 45 -4.53 -3.49 -10.66
N VAL A 46 -3.67 -3.68 -9.67
CA VAL A 46 -3.09 -2.60 -8.88
C VAL A 46 -2.30 -1.64 -9.78
N ALA A 47 -1.39 -2.15 -10.62
CA ALA A 47 -0.66 -1.33 -11.59
C ALA A 47 -1.59 -0.66 -12.62
N GLY A 48 -2.70 -1.31 -12.99
CA GLY A 48 -3.71 -0.75 -13.87
C GLY A 48 -4.45 0.44 -13.25
N ILE A 49 -4.78 0.35 -11.96
CA ILE A 49 -5.39 1.45 -11.19
C ILE A 49 -4.42 2.62 -11.10
N THR A 50 -3.17 2.37 -10.70
CA THR A 50 -2.15 3.40 -10.59
C THR A 50 -1.91 4.10 -11.92
N ARG A 51 -1.82 3.35 -13.02
CA ARG A 51 -1.69 3.94 -14.36
C ARG A 51 -2.88 4.84 -14.70
N ALA A 52 -4.11 4.37 -14.51
CA ALA A 52 -5.30 5.16 -14.81
C ALA A 52 -5.37 6.45 -13.97
N ALA A 53 -4.96 6.38 -12.70
CA ALA A 53 -4.87 7.54 -11.82
C ALA A 53 -3.82 8.54 -12.33
N LYS A 54 -2.58 8.10 -12.57
CA LYS A 54 -1.47 8.94 -13.04
C LYS A 54 -1.73 9.54 -14.43
N GLU A 55 -2.41 8.82 -15.31
CA GLU A 55 -2.86 9.34 -16.62
C GLU A 55 -3.92 10.44 -16.48
N THR A 56 -4.71 10.43 -15.41
CA THR A 56 -5.76 11.42 -15.15
C THR A 56 -5.21 12.64 -14.41
N GLN A 57 -4.36 12.40 -13.41
CA GLN A 57 -3.67 13.41 -12.63
C GLN A 57 -2.26 12.86 -12.29
N PRO A 58 -1.18 13.38 -12.90
CA PRO A 58 0.18 12.86 -12.71
C PRO A 58 0.63 12.82 -11.24
N ASP A 59 0.13 13.74 -10.43
CA ASP A 59 0.46 13.86 -9.01
C ASP A 59 -0.44 13.00 -8.11
N ALA A 60 -1.40 12.25 -8.66
CA ALA A 60 -2.31 11.43 -7.87
C ALA A 60 -1.54 10.35 -7.09
N TYR A 61 -1.71 10.31 -5.76
CA TYR A 61 -1.01 9.43 -4.86
C TYR A 61 -1.77 8.12 -4.59
N ILE A 62 -1.13 6.97 -4.78
CA ILE A 62 -1.76 5.66 -4.59
C ILE A 62 -1.11 4.91 -3.44
N VAL A 63 -1.90 4.60 -2.41
CA VAL A 63 -1.48 3.85 -1.23
C VAL A 63 -2.31 2.57 -1.03
N GLY A 64 -1.64 1.42 -1.02
CA GLY A 64 -2.29 0.12 -0.82
C GLY A 64 -2.40 -0.30 0.64
N GLU A 65 -3.52 -0.89 1.03
CA GLU A 65 -3.62 -1.63 2.29
C GLU A 65 -3.11 -3.08 2.14
N HIS A 66 -2.02 -3.37 2.84
CA HIS A 66 -1.45 -4.71 2.95
C HIS A 66 -1.28 -5.06 4.42
N PHE A 67 -2.02 -6.07 4.92
CA PHE A 67 -1.84 -6.55 6.30
C PHE A 67 -0.47 -7.23 6.50
N GLY A 68 0.05 -7.80 5.41
CA GLY A 68 1.32 -8.50 5.38
C GLY A 68 2.48 -7.62 4.92
N ASP A 69 3.34 -8.22 4.11
CA ASP A 69 4.51 -7.57 3.55
C ASP A 69 4.17 -6.96 2.17
N ALA A 70 4.23 -5.63 2.05
CA ALA A 70 3.88 -4.91 0.83
C ALA A 70 5.03 -4.79 -0.19
N ARG A 71 6.24 -5.28 0.13
CA ARG A 71 7.45 -5.04 -0.67
C ARG A 71 7.30 -5.49 -2.13
N GLN A 72 6.54 -6.57 -2.38
CA GLN A 72 6.27 -7.06 -3.73
C GLN A 72 5.62 -6.01 -4.65
N TRP A 73 4.68 -5.22 -4.14
CA TRP A 73 3.97 -4.19 -4.90
C TRP A 73 4.84 -2.95 -5.10
N LEU A 74 5.52 -2.53 -4.04
CA LEU A 74 6.41 -1.38 -4.06
C LEU A 74 7.59 -1.57 -5.01
N GLN A 75 8.19 -2.76 -5.03
CA GLN A 75 9.28 -3.09 -5.96
C GLN A 75 8.82 -3.19 -7.42
N ALA A 76 7.55 -3.46 -7.67
CA ALA A 76 6.98 -3.57 -9.00
C ALA A 76 6.46 -2.23 -9.55
N ASP A 77 6.65 -1.13 -8.80
CA ASP A 77 6.06 0.18 -9.11
C ASP A 77 4.54 0.12 -9.32
N ALA A 78 3.89 -0.82 -8.63
CA ALA A 78 2.44 -0.99 -8.73
C ALA A 78 1.68 0.07 -7.93
N GLU A 79 2.29 0.61 -6.87
CA GLU A 79 1.73 1.62 -5.95
C GLU A 79 2.84 2.62 -5.58
N ASP A 80 2.48 3.84 -5.17
CA ASP A 80 3.45 4.83 -4.68
C ASP A 80 3.89 4.50 -3.24
N SER A 81 2.98 3.93 -2.44
CA SER A 81 3.26 3.49 -1.07
C SER A 81 2.29 2.42 -0.57
N ALA A 82 2.52 1.93 0.65
CA ALA A 82 1.66 0.98 1.33
C ALA A 82 1.47 1.36 2.80
N MET A 83 0.31 1.01 3.37
CA MET A 83 0.06 1.14 4.81
C MET A 83 1.08 0.30 5.59
N ASN A 84 1.95 0.96 6.34
CA ASN A 84 3.14 0.31 6.92
C ASN A 84 2.87 -0.38 8.26
N TYR A 85 1.95 -1.35 8.29
CA TYR A 85 1.68 -2.09 9.53
C TYR A 85 2.89 -2.90 9.98
N ARG A 86 3.51 -3.64 9.05
CA ARG A 86 4.60 -4.55 9.35
C ARG A 86 5.92 -3.85 9.65
N GLY A 87 6.23 -2.74 9.00
CA GLY A 87 7.49 -2.01 9.19
C GLY A 87 7.42 -0.85 10.18
N PHE A 88 6.24 -0.54 10.73
CA PHE A 88 6.08 0.56 11.69
C PHE A 88 5.09 0.22 12.83
N THR A 89 3.81 -0.04 12.52
CA THR A 89 2.78 -0.17 13.57
C THR A 89 3.03 -1.34 14.52
N PHE A 90 3.25 -2.55 14.00
CA PHE A 90 3.45 -3.75 14.81
C PHE A 90 4.70 -3.70 15.70
N PRO A 91 5.90 -3.35 15.20
CA PRO A 91 7.07 -3.24 16.09
C PRO A 91 6.91 -2.13 17.13
N LEU A 92 6.27 -1.00 16.82
CA LEU A 92 6.07 0.05 17.81
C LEU A 92 5.05 -0.32 18.88
N TRP A 93 3.96 -0.98 18.52
CA TRP A 93 3.00 -1.47 19.53
C TRP A 93 3.62 -2.55 20.42
N GLY A 94 4.39 -3.47 19.84
CA GLY A 94 5.11 -4.48 20.62
C GLY A 94 6.07 -3.87 21.65
N PHE A 95 6.75 -2.77 21.29
CA PHE A 95 7.74 -2.11 22.14
C PHE A 95 7.14 -1.13 23.15
N LEU A 96 6.22 -0.25 22.70
CA LEU A 96 5.69 0.84 23.52
C LEU A 96 4.39 0.46 24.25
N ALA A 97 3.52 -0.30 23.59
CA ALA A 97 2.22 -0.70 24.13
C ALA A 97 2.24 -2.11 24.74
N ASN A 98 3.32 -2.88 24.56
CA ASN A 98 3.46 -4.27 24.99
C ASN A 98 2.33 -5.18 24.49
N THR A 99 1.81 -4.89 23.30
CA THR A 99 0.69 -5.65 22.72
C THR A 99 0.70 -5.64 21.20
N ASP A 100 0.01 -6.59 20.58
CA ASP A 100 -0.24 -6.61 19.14
C ASP A 100 -1.63 -6.06 18.78
N ILE A 101 -2.02 -6.19 17.51
CA ILE A 101 -3.32 -5.72 17.01
C ILE A 101 -4.54 -6.46 17.59
N SER A 102 -4.34 -7.67 18.10
CA SER A 102 -5.38 -8.48 18.74
C SER A 102 -5.40 -8.28 20.27
N TYR A 103 -4.63 -7.33 20.79
CA TYR A 103 -4.38 -7.12 22.21
C TYR A 103 -3.64 -8.27 22.91
N GLU A 104 -2.95 -9.13 22.16
CA GLU A 104 -2.13 -10.18 22.76
C GLU A 104 -0.84 -9.56 23.32
N PRO A 105 -0.38 -9.98 24.52
CA PRO A 105 0.84 -9.43 25.12
C PRO A 105 2.08 -9.65 24.26
N GLN A 106 2.85 -8.59 24.05
CA GLN A 106 4.14 -8.60 23.37
C GLN A 106 5.23 -8.15 24.34
N LYS A 107 6.41 -8.78 24.26
CA LYS A 107 7.59 -8.39 25.04
C LYS A 107 8.78 -8.32 24.09
N ILE A 108 8.97 -7.15 23.49
CA ILE A 108 10.15 -6.86 22.67
C ILE A 108 10.91 -5.69 23.27
N ASP A 109 12.23 -5.77 23.23
CA ASP A 109 13.09 -4.67 23.65
C ASP A 109 13.35 -3.69 22.50
N ALA A 110 14.05 -2.60 22.81
CA ALA A 110 14.39 -1.57 21.83
C ALA A 110 15.24 -2.13 20.67
N GLN A 111 16.14 -3.07 20.96
CA GLN A 111 17.01 -3.68 19.95
C GLN A 111 16.20 -4.49 18.94
N THR A 112 15.26 -5.29 19.42
CA THR A 112 14.36 -6.10 18.60
C THR A 112 13.43 -5.21 17.76
N CYS A 113 12.85 -4.16 18.36
CA CYS A 113 12.02 -3.19 17.66
C CYS A 113 12.77 -2.52 16.50
N MET A 114 13.97 -2.01 16.75
CA MET A 114 14.81 -1.39 15.73
C MET A 114 15.21 -2.39 14.64
N SER A 115 15.65 -3.59 15.03
CA SER A 115 16.06 -4.62 14.08
C SER A 115 14.91 -5.03 13.16
N TRP A 116 13.68 -5.10 13.68
CA TRP A 116 12.49 -5.36 12.88
C TRP A 116 12.27 -4.27 11.83
N MET A 117 12.21 -3.00 12.26
CA MET A 117 11.94 -1.88 11.35
C MET A 117 13.03 -1.75 10.27
N GLU A 118 14.30 -1.91 10.64
CA GLU A 118 15.42 -1.87 9.70
C GLU A 118 15.38 -3.04 8.72
N ASN A 119 15.09 -4.27 9.17
CA ASN A 119 14.96 -5.42 8.26
C ASN A 119 13.81 -5.27 7.27
N TYR A 120 12.69 -4.66 7.69
CA TYR A 120 11.60 -4.37 6.77
C TYR A 120 12.03 -3.34 5.73
N ARG A 121 12.59 -2.20 6.17
CA ARG A 121 13.09 -1.13 5.30
C ARG A 121 14.15 -1.62 4.32
N ALA A 122 15.11 -2.42 4.78
CA ALA A 122 16.20 -2.96 3.97
C ALA A 122 15.72 -3.87 2.83
N GLY A 123 14.49 -4.42 2.91
CA GLY A 123 13.90 -5.17 1.81
C GLY A 123 13.33 -4.32 0.68
N LEU A 124 13.25 -2.99 0.84
CA LEU A 124 12.92 -2.07 -0.24
C LEU A 124 14.19 -1.57 -0.91
N SER A 125 14.15 -1.38 -2.23
CA SER A 125 15.28 -0.75 -2.93
C SER A 125 15.49 0.67 -2.42
N HIS A 126 16.74 1.15 -2.45
CA HIS A 126 17.07 2.51 -2.00
C HIS A 126 16.24 3.58 -2.73
N GLN A 127 15.94 3.35 -4.01
CA GLN A 127 15.05 4.22 -4.79
C GLN A 127 13.63 4.29 -4.22
N GLN A 128 13.05 3.15 -3.81
CA GLN A 128 11.72 3.13 -3.19
C GLN A 128 11.74 3.73 -1.78
N GLN A 129 12.86 3.59 -1.05
CA GLN A 129 13.00 4.19 0.28
C GLN A 129 13.05 5.74 0.24
N LEU A 130 13.57 6.32 -0.84
CA LEU A 130 13.76 7.77 -1.00
C LEU A 130 12.68 8.45 -1.84
N ARG A 131 11.66 7.70 -2.29
CA ARG A 131 10.59 8.25 -3.12
C ARG A 131 9.77 9.23 -2.27
N MET A 132 9.86 10.51 -2.61
CA MET A 132 9.07 11.61 -2.05
C MET A 132 8.00 12.03 -3.04
#